data_AF-N9Q063-F1
#
_entry.id   AF-N9Q063-F1
#
_cell.length_a   1.000
_cell.length_b   1.000
_cell.length_c   1.000
_cell.angle_alpha   90.00
_cell.angle_beta   90.00
_cell.angle_gamma   90.00
#
_symmetry.space_group_name_H-M   'P 1'
#
loop_
_entity.id
_entity.type
_entity.pdbx_description
1 polymer ?
#
loop_
_entity_poly.entity_id
_entity_poly.type
_entity_poly.pdbx_seq_one_letter_code
_entity_poly.pdbx_strand_id
1 'polypeptide(L)'
;MFKKILGFSFLATALILQTSHACTRAVYLGNNDHIITARSMDWKVDVGTNLWILPSGVVRDSNAGPKSLKWKAKYGSVIATGYDISTTDGMNEAGLVANVLWLVESEYPDTKHSNKPQLSISAWAQYVLDNYATVAEAVNALEKQPFDLITDSVPGEQRLATLHLSISDKTGDSAIIEYIGGKQVIHHNKKYQVMTNSPTFDQQLALNSYWQQIGGTVMLPGTNRAADRFARASFYINAIPKNDNPKDAIASVFSVIRNASVPYGLNTVEEPNISSTRWRTVADHKQQLYFFESAVSPNVFWVDLKKINFKDGLTRKLDLGKDQQNTFAGDATNQFKISKPFEFLGPQLHH
;
A
#
# COMPACT_ATOMS: atom_id res chain seq x y z
N MET A 1 32.32 53.68 -31.06
CA MET A 1 31.58 52.49 -31.54
C MET A 1 31.72 51.37 -30.51
N PHE A 2 30.72 51.21 -29.63
CA PHE A 2 30.66 50.10 -28.68
C PHE A 2 29.93 48.92 -29.33
N LYS A 3 30.61 47.79 -29.55
CA LYS A 3 29.96 46.52 -29.91
C LYS A 3 29.56 45.79 -28.62
N LYS A 4 28.25 45.69 -28.37
CA LYS A 4 27.68 44.81 -27.34
C LYS A 4 27.79 43.36 -27.82
N ILE A 5 28.45 42.52 -27.03
CA ILE A 5 28.40 41.07 -27.15
C ILE A 5 27.21 40.60 -26.29
N LEU A 6 26.15 40.10 -26.92
CA LEU A 6 25.08 39.40 -26.21
C LEU A 6 25.56 37.97 -25.93
N GLY A 7 25.80 37.64 -24.67
CA GLY A 7 25.95 36.27 -24.22
C GLY A 7 24.58 35.65 -23.98
N PHE A 8 24.22 34.63 -24.77
CA PHE A 8 23.09 33.76 -24.46
C PHE A 8 23.51 32.81 -23.34
N SER A 9 22.96 32.99 -22.13
CA SER A 9 23.07 32.02 -21.06
C SER A 9 22.00 30.94 -21.28
N PHE A 10 22.44 29.73 -21.68
CA PHE A 10 21.59 28.56 -21.75
C PHE A 10 21.43 28.03 -20.32
N LEU A 11 20.29 28.32 -19.68
CA LEU A 11 19.93 27.68 -18.42
C LEU A 11 19.56 26.22 -18.73
N ALA A 12 20.49 25.30 -18.54
CA ALA A 12 20.20 23.88 -18.58
C ALA A 12 19.39 23.51 -17.33
N THR A 13 18.05 23.53 -17.43
CA THR A 13 17.17 22.87 -16.47
C THR A 13 17.46 21.38 -16.54
N ALA A 14 18.16 20.86 -15.52
CA ALA A 14 18.28 19.43 -15.32
C ALA A 14 16.88 18.86 -15.09
N LEU A 15 16.34 18.12 -16.06
CA LEU A 15 15.19 17.25 -15.81
C LEU A 15 15.67 16.18 -14.83
N ILE A 16 15.21 16.28 -13.59
CA ILE A 16 15.34 15.19 -12.62
C ILE A 16 14.46 14.06 -13.16
N LEU A 17 15.10 13.00 -13.68
CA LEU A 17 14.42 11.77 -14.05
C LEU A 17 13.80 11.19 -12.77
N GLN A 18 12.48 11.33 -12.64
CA GLN A 18 11.75 10.76 -11.51
C GLN A 18 11.76 9.24 -11.61
N THR A 19 12.27 8.60 -10.56
CA THR A 19 12.39 7.15 -10.49
C THR A 19 11.08 6.56 -9.97
N SER A 20 10.23 6.07 -10.87
CA SER A 20 8.95 5.49 -10.49
C SER A 20 9.16 4.06 -9.97
N HIS A 21 8.98 3.86 -8.66
CA HIS A 21 8.49 2.56 -8.19
C HIS A 21 7.12 2.29 -8.81
N ALA A 22 6.64 1.07 -8.78
CA ALA A 22 5.31 0.79 -9.26
C ALA A 22 4.57 0.16 -8.08
N CYS A 23 3.47 0.74 -7.65
CA CYS A 23 2.45 0.05 -6.86
C CYS A 23 1.11 0.59 -7.35
N THR A 24 0.09 -0.25 -7.46
CA THR A 24 -1.27 0.20 -7.77
C THR A 24 -2.22 -0.40 -6.77
N ARG A 25 -3.19 0.39 -6.32
CA ARG A 25 -4.31 -0.03 -5.49
C ARG A 25 -5.61 0.39 -6.17
N ALA A 26 -6.61 -0.49 -6.15
CA ALA A 26 -7.93 -0.23 -6.72
C ALA A 26 -9.04 -0.80 -5.83
N VAL A 27 -10.13 -0.05 -5.64
CA VAL A 27 -11.33 -0.47 -4.92
C VAL A 27 -12.47 -0.65 -5.90
N TYR A 28 -12.98 -1.86 -5.96
CA TYR A 28 -14.21 -2.18 -6.66
C TYR A 28 -15.40 -1.90 -5.75
N LEU A 29 -16.31 -1.07 -6.26
CA LEU A 29 -17.62 -0.81 -5.69
C LEU A 29 -18.64 -1.61 -6.51
N GLY A 30 -19.10 -2.74 -5.98
CA GLY A 30 -20.14 -3.58 -6.57
C GLY A 30 -21.54 -3.26 -6.03
N ASN A 31 -22.56 -3.96 -6.55
CA ASN A 31 -23.91 -3.90 -5.99
C ASN A 31 -23.96 -4.54 -4.58
N ASN A 32 -25.06 -4.31 -3.85
CA ASN A 32 -25.32 -4.87 -2.52
C ASN A 32 -24.13 -4.81 -1.55
N ASP A 33 -23.41 -3.67 -1.57
CA ASP A 33 -22.23 -3.39 -0.78
C ASP A 33 -21.14 -4.48 -0.90
N HIS A 34 -21.01 -5.12 -2.07
CA HIS A 34 -19.88 -6.00 -2.35
C HIS A 34 -18.65 -5.17 -2.71
N ILE A 35 -17.85 -4.88 -1.69
CA ILE A 35 -16.63 -4.09 -1.79
C ILE A 35 -15.41 -5.01 -1.82
N ILE A 36 -14.51 -4.75 -2.76
CA ILE A 36 -13.25 -5.51 -2.90
C ILE A 36 -12.10 -4.53 -3.11
N THR A 37 -11.04 -4.64 -2.32
CA THR A 37 -9.79 -3.88 -2.53
C THR A 37 -8.73 -4.78 -3.15
N ALA A 38 -8.02 -4.30 -4.17
CA ALA A 38 -6.90 -5.02 -4.77
C ALA A 38 -5.65 -4.15 -4.81
N ARG A 39 -4.48 -4.78 -4.74
CA ARG A 39 -3.19 -4.11 -4.81
C ARG A 39 -2.16 -4.95 -5.57
N SER A 40 -1.28 -4.28 -6.32
CA SER A 40 0.01 -4.80 -6.77
C SER A 40 1.16 -4.23 -5.92
N MET A 41 2.08 -5.09 -5.50
CA MET A 41 3.36 -4.70 -4.91
C MET A 41 4.43 -4.83 -5.97
N ASP A 42 5.02 -3.71 -6.39
CA ASP A 42 6.09 -3.74 -7.37
C ASP A 42 7.40 -3.25 -6.71
N TRP A 43 8.40 -4.13 -6.72
CA TRP A 43 9.69 -3.92 -6.05
C TRP A 43 10.85 -4.51 -6.84
N LYS A 44 12.02 -3.87 -6.75
CA LYS A 44 13.21 -4.27 -7.52
C LYS A 44 13.76 -5.64 -7.15
N VAL A 45 13.74 -5.96 -5.87
CA VAL A 45 14.30 -7.20 -5.31
C VAL A 45 13.19 -8.00 -4.61
N ASP A 46 13.52 -9.20 -4.12
CA ASP A 46 12.60 -9.89 -3.22
C ASP A 46 12.30 -9.01 -1.99
N VAL A 47 11.03 -8.94 -1.62
CA VAL A 47 10.52 -8.17 -0.48
C VAL A 47 10.54 -9.04 0.78
N GLY A 48 10.83 -10.34 0.67
CA GLY A 48 10.82 -11.26 1.81
C GLY A 48 9.44 -11.34 2.49
N THR A 49 8.37 -11.15 1.71
CA THR A 49 7.00 -11.06 2.23
C THR A 49 6.55 -12.39 2.78
N ASN A 50 5.98 -12.35 3.99
CA ASN A 50 5.20 -13.43 4.59
C ASN A 50 3.82 -12.93 4.99
N LEU A 51 2.89 -13.86 5.21
CA LEU A 51 1.61 -13.50 5.82
C LEU A 51 1.63 -13.76 7.32
N TRP A 52 0.98 -12.90 8.08
CA TRP A 52 0.90 -13.00 9.52
C TRP A 52 -0.54 -12.82 10.01
N ILE A 53 -0.92 -13.64 10.99
CA ILE A 53 -2.10 -13.44 11.82
C ILE A 53 -1.63 -12.79 13.11
N LEU A 54 -2.10 -11.58 13.36
CA LEU A 54 -1.76 -10.82 14.55
C LEU A 54 -3.00 -10.67 15.44
N PRO A 55 -2.94 -11.07 16.71
CA PRO A 55 -4.09 -11.10 17.60
C PRO A 55 -4.51 -9.70 18.08
N SER A 56 -5.77 -9.58 18.45
CA SER A 56 -6.31 -8.45 19.22
C SER A 56 -5.83 -8.52 20.69
N GLY A 57 -5.97 -7.42 21.42
CA GLY A 57 -5.74 -7.35 22.86
C GLY A 57 -4.27 -7.31 23.30
N VAL A 58 -3.31 -7.44 22.37
CA VAL A 58 -1.88 -7.35 22.65
C VAL A 58 -1.38 -5.90 22.63
N VAL A 59 -0.35 -5.61 23.42
CA VAL A 59 0.32 -4.30 23.39
C VAL A 59 1.40 -4.33 22.32
N ARG A 60 1.46 -3.26 21.51
CA ARG A 60 2.51 -3.05 20.51
C ARG A 60 3.33 -1.83 20.83
N ASP A 61 4.56 -1.88 20.39
CA ASP A 61 5.53 -0.79 20.42
C ASP A 61 5.89 -0.45 18.97
N SER A 62 5.84 0.82 18.61
CA SER A 62 6.21 1.27 17.27
C SER A 62 7.71 1.11 16.97
N ASN A 63 8.53 0.84 17.98
CA ASN A 63 9.98 0.82 17.90
C ASN A 63 10.62 2.16 17.47
N ALA A 64 10.01 3.28 17.83
CA ALA A 64 10.47 4.63 17.49
C ALA A 64 11.37 5.27 18.57
N GLY A 65 12.10 4.48 19.35
CA GLY A 65 13.01 4.97 20.39
C GLY A 65 12.30 5.52 21.64
N PRO A 66 12.89 6.50 22.37
CA PRO A 66 12.36 6.98 23.65
C PRO A 66 10.95 7.58 23.60
N LYS A 67 10.54 8.12 22.44
CA LYS A 67 9.20 8.69 22.22
C LYS A 67 8.26 7.71 21.52
N SER A 68 8.61 6.41 21.48
CA SER A 68 7.84 5.42 20.74
C SER A 68 6.38 5.35 21.18
N LEU A 69 5.48 5.45 20.20
CA LEU A 69 4.06 5.24 20.40
C LEU A 69 3.80 3.78 20.75
N LYS A 70 3.08 3.56 21.86
CA LYS A 70 2.59 2.25 22.27
C LYS A 70 1.07 2.24 22.24
N TRP A 71 0.49 1.12 21.83
CA TRP A 71 -0.97 0.97 21.80
C TRP A 71 -1.36 -0.47 22.12
N LYS A 72 -2.63 -0.66 22.48
CA LYS A 72 -3.23 -1.99 22.62
C LYS A 72 -4.08 -2.25 21.39
N ALA A 73 -3.82 -3.34 20.67
CA ALA A 73 -4.58 -3.71 19.48
C ALA A 73 -6.05 -3.96 19.85
N LYS A 74 -6.98 -3.24 19.23
CA LYS A 74 -8.43 -3.45 19.41
C LYS A 74 -8.96 -4.54 18.48
N TYR A 75 -8.38 -4.62 17.29
CA TYR A 75 -8.76 -5.58 16.25
C TYR A 75 -7.57 -6.48 15.92
N GLY A 76 -7.84 -7.76 15.70
CA GLY A 76 -6.90 -8.67 15.08
C GLY A 76 -6.85 -8.48 13.56
N SER A 77 -5.76 -8.91 12.93
CA SER A 77 -5.52 -8.68 11.50
C SER A 77 -4.75 -9.80 10.83
N VAL A 78 -5.04 -10.00 9.53
CA VAL A 78 -4.17 -10.74 8.60
C VAL A 78 -3.41 -9.71 7.78
N ILE A 79 -2.08 -9.80 7.77
CA ILE A 79 -1.21 -8.81 7.12
C ILE A 79 -0.15 -9.47 6.23
N ALA A 80 0.34 -8.73 5.24
CA ALA A 80 1.54 -9.05 4.49
C ALA A 80 2.70 -8.15 4.92
N THR A 81 3.85 -8.76 5.22
CA THR A 81 5.04 -8.04 5.66
C THR A 81 5.95 -7.61 4.52
N GLY A 82 6.75 -6.57 4.78
CA GLY A 82 8.01 -6.35 4.08
C GLY A 82 9.17 -6.75 4.98
N TYR A 83 10.03 -7.66 4.52
CA TYR A 83 11.21 -8.20 5.19
C TYR A 83 10.97 -8.76 6.60
N ASP A 84 9.72 -9.09 6.96
CA ASP A 84 9.31 -9.36 8.35
C ASP A 84 9.75 -8.26 9.35
N ILE A 85 9.77 -7.00 8.93
CA ILE A 85 10.06 -5.84 9.79
C ILE A 85 9.04 -4.72 9.66
N SER A 86 8.08 -4.87 8.75
CA SER A 86 7.08 -3.85 8.45
C SER A 86 5.77 -4.49 8.02
N THR A 87 4.66 -3.87 8.36
CA THR A 87 3.35 -4.21 7.78
C THR A 87 3.16 -3.37 6.54
N THR A 88 3.08 -4.01 5.36
CA THR A 88 2.91 -3.29 4.09
C THR A 88 1.48 -3.36 3.57
N ASP A 89 0.74 -4.42 3.90
CA ASP A 89 -0.63 -4.68 3.45
C ASP A 89 -1.42 -5.44 4.53
N GLY A 90 -2.75 -5.35 4.52
CA GLY A 90 -3.57 -6.27 5.29
C GLY A 90 -5.01 -5.87 5.49
N MET A 91 -5.75 -6.75 6.18
CA MET A 91 -7.15 -6.57 6.55
C MET A 91 -7.35 -6.94 8.03
N ASN A 92 -8.14 -6.14 8.75
CA ASN A 92 -8.52 -6.45 10.13
C ASN A 92 -9.87 -7.18 10.23
N GLU A 93 -10.18 -7.72 11.41
CA GLU A 93 -11.42 -8.46 11.67
C GLU A 93 -12.71 -7.61 11.58
N ALA A 94 -12.59 -6.28 11.47
CA ALA A 94 -13.72 -5.39 11.21
C ALA A 94 -13.96 -5.14 9.70
N GLY A 95 -13.04 -5.56 8.84
CA GLY A 95 -13.09 -5.36 7.39
C GLY A 95 -12.44 -4.07 6.90
N LEU A 96 -11.61 -3.40 7.72
CA LEU A 96 -10.73 -2.31 7.28
C LEU A 96 -9.51 -2.91 6.59
N VAL A 97 -9.16 -2.38 5.42
CA VAL A 97 -7.96 -2.71 4.65
C VAL A 97 -7.01 -1.52 4.67
N ALA A 98 -5.72 -1.80 4.83
CA ALA A 98 -4.66 -0.80 4.78
C ALA A 98 -3.54 -1.25 3.83
N ASN A 99 -3.08 -0.34 2.97
CA ASN A 99 -2.04 -0.59 2.00
C ASN A 99 -1.00 0.54 2.06
N VAL A 100 0.27 0.20 2.23
CA VAL A 100 1.38 1.17 2.21
C VAL A 100 2.07 1.10 0.86
N LEU A 101 1.97 2.18 0.08
CA LEU A 101 2.56 2.27 -1.26
C LEU A 101 3.77 3.21 -1.19
N TRP A 102 4.72 3.04 -2.10
CA TRP A 102 5.84 3.99 -2.24
C TRP A 102 5.32 5.34 -2.74
N LEU A 103 5.92 6.46 -2.30
CA LEU A 103 5.68 7.80 -2.84
C LEU A 103 6.98 8.60 -2.74
N VAL A 104 7.66 8.82 -3.86
CA VAL A 104 8.99 9.46 -3.89
C VAL A 104 8.94 10.89 -3.35
N GLU A 105 7.79 11.55 -3.52
CA GLU A 105 7.50 12.92 -3.16
C GLU A 105 7.17 13.09 -1.66
N SER A 106 7.19 12.01 -0.87
CA SER A 106 6.92 12.08 0.57
C SER A 106 8.05 12.77 1.34
N GLU A 107 7.68 13.79 2.12
CA GLU A 107 8.52 14.47 3.09
C GLU A 107 7.82 14.47 4.45
N TYR A 108 8.41 13.78 5.43
CA TYR A 108 7.84 13.63 6.78
C TYR A 108 8.17 14.80 7.71
N PRO A 109 7.43 14.98 8.82
CA PRO A 109 7.64 16.09 9.75
C PRO A 109 9.04 16.10 10.39
N ASP A 110 9.61 17.28 10.62
CA ASP A 110 10.79 17.42 11.49
C ASP A 110 10.37 17.25 12.95
N THR A 111 10.91 16.19 13.59
CA THR A 111 10.53 15.83 14.95
C THR A 111 11.48 16.37 16.04
N LYS A 112 12.52 17.14 15.69
CA LYS A 112 13.55 17.60 16.65
C LYS A 112 12.96 18.35 17.86
N HIS A 113 11.93 19.17 17.62
CA HIS A 113 11.30 20.00 18.64
C HIS A 113 9.88 19.56 19.00
N SER A 114 9.43 18.40 18.51
CA SER A 114 8.10 17.89 18.80
C SER A 114 8.07 17.10 20.11
N ASN A 115 6.98 17.25 20.87
CA ASN A 115 6.71 16.47 22.08
C ASN A 115 5.69 15.35 21.84
N LYS A 116 5.24 15.16 20.60
CA LYS A 116 4.30 14.08 20.27
C LYS A 116 4.98 12.72 20.38
N PRO A 117 4.22 11.65 20.66
CA PRO A 117 4.68 10.29 20.43
C PRO A 117 5.08 10.11 18.97
N GLN A 118 6.01 9.19 18.71
CA GLN A 118 6.51 8.90 17.39
C GLN A 118 6.05 7.52 16.91
N LEU A 119 5.61 7.46 15.66
CA LEU A 119 5.24 6.22 14.97
C LEU A 119 6.24 5.97 13.86
N SER A 120 6.99 4.88 13.95
CA SER A 120 7.80 4.36 12.84
C SER A 120 6.91 3.99 11.67
N ILE A 121 7.34 4.37 10.47
CA ILE A 121 6.62 4.11 9.24
C ILE A 121 6.38 2.62 8.97
N SER A 122 7.26 1.76 9.45
CA SER A 122 7.13 0.30 9.32
C SER A 122 5.90 -0.26 10.06
N ALA A 123 5.43 0.46 11.09
CA ALA A 123 4.28 0.12 11.91
C ALA A 123 3.00 0.88 11.50
N TRP A 124 3.07 1.78 10.51
CA TRP A 124 2.00 2.74 10.24
C TRP A 124 0.68 2.10 9.84
N ALA A 125 0.70 1.20 8.85
CA ALA A 125 -0.50 0.45 8.48
C ALA A 125 -0.99 -0.45 9.62
N GLN A 126 -0.07 -1.01 10.41
CA GLN A 126 -0.48 -1.84 11.54
C GLN A 126 -1.20 -1.05 12.62
N TYR A 127 -0.69 0.14 12.97
CA TYR A 127 -1.36 1.03 13.90
C TYR A 127 -2.80 1.30 13.46
N VAL A 128 -3.01 1.53 12.17
CA VAL A 128 -4.34 1.78 11.62
C VAL A 128 -5.24 0.53 11.68
N LEU A 129 -4.74 -0.63 11.23
CA LEU A 129 -5.48 -1.89 11.28
C LEU A 129 -5.85 -2.31 12.72
N ASP A 130 -4.99 -2.01 13.69
CA ASP A 130 -5.19 -2.37 15.08
C ASP A 130 -6.22 -1.49 15.80
N ASN A 131 -6.37 -0.22 15.39
CA ASN A 131 -7.09 0.78 16.19
C ASN A 131 -8.46 1.17 15.67
N TYR A 132 -8.78 0.92 14.40
CA TYR A 132 -9.98 1.44 13.73
C TYR A 132 -10.74 0.36 12.98
N ALA A 133 -12.07 0.45 12.99
CA ALA A 133 -12.95 -0.44 12.23
C ALA A 133 -13.33 0.13 10.85
N THR A 134 -13.28 1.45 10.70
CA THR A 134 -13.75 2.16 9.50
C THR A 134 -12.77 3.24 9.06
N VAL A 135 -12.86 3.63 7.78
CA VAL A 135 -12.09 4.74 7.22
C VAL A 135 -12.41 6.04 7.95
N ALA A 136 -13.69 6.31 8.21
CA ALA A 136 -14.12 7.50 8.93
C ALA A 136 -13.53 7.58 10.35
N GLU A 137 -13.49 6.48 11.10
CA GLU A 137 -12.83 6.45 12.41
C GLU A 137 -11.33 6.76 12.33
N ALA A 138 -10.64 6.15 11.36
CA ALA A 138 -9.21 6.38 11.15
C ALA A 138 -8.93 7.84 10.77
N VAL A 139 -9.67 8.40 9.80
CA VAL A 139 -9.52 9.79 9.35
C VAL A 139 -9.75 10.76 10.51
N ASN A 140 -10.87 10.64 11.23
CA ASN A 140 -11.19 11.50 12.38
C ASN A 140 -10.12 11.49 13.48
N ALA A 141 -9.39 10.39 13.62
CA ALA A 141 -8.30 10.29 14.58
C ALA A 141 -6.98 10.85 14.03
N LEU A 142 -6.67 10.56 12.75
CA LEU A 142 -5.43 11.00 12.11
C LEU A 142 -5.40 12.51 11.85
N GLU A 143 -6.54 13.14 11.55
CA GLU A 143 -6.66 14.60 11.39
C GLU A 143 -6.21 15.39 12.63
N LYS A 144 -6.31 14.78 13.82
CA LYS A 144 -5.83 15.35 15.09
C LYS A 144 -4.31 15.27 15.23
N GLN A 145 -3.63 14.59 14.29
CA GLN A 145 -2.20 14.34 14.25
C GLN A 145 -1.64 13.85 15.59
N PRO A 146 -2.08 12.66 16.08
CA PRO A 146 -1.80 12.18 17.43
C PRO A 146 -0.33 11.75 17.65
N PHE A 147 0.44 11.61 16.57
CA PHE A 147 1.84 11.23 16.58
C PHE A 147 2.60 11.95 15.45
N ASP A 148 3.92 11.93 15.52
CA ASP A 148 4.78 12.21 14.37
C ASP A 148 5.17 10.91 13.68
N LEU A 149 4.96 10.85 12.37
CA LEU A 149 5.43 9.73 11.56
C LEU A 149 6.91 9.91 11.28
N ILE A 150 7.72 8.90 11.61
CA ILE A 150 9.17 8.90 11.38
C ILE A 150 9.55 7.79 10.41
N THR A 151 10.57 8.05 9.59
CA THR A 151 11.10 7.11 8.62
C THR A 151 12.53 6.73 8.95
N ASP A 152 12.99 5.63 8.35
CA ASP A 152 14.39 5.23 8.33
C ASP A 152 14.75 4.72 6.91
N SER A 153 15.99 4.30 6.72
CA SER A 153 16.52 3.71 5.50
C SER A 153 15.88 2.36 5.21
N VAL A 154 15.64 2.09 3.94
CA VAL A 154 15.21 0.76 3.48
C VAL A 154 16.33 -0.26 3.79
N PRO A 155 16.03 -1.47 4.28
CA PRO A 155 17.05 -2.48 4.57
C PRO A 155 18.00 -2.73 3.39
N GLY A 156 19.29 -2.57 3.62
CA GLY A 156 20.32 -2.76 2.59
C GLY A 156 20.49 -1.59 1.61
N GLU A 157 19.79 -0.47 1.82
CA GLU A 157 19.89 0.73 0.99
C GLU A 157 20.15 1.98 1.83
N GLN A 158 20.73 3.02 1.23
CA GLN A 158 20.96 4.31 1.91
C GLN A 158 19.77 5.27 1.80
N ARG A 159 18.74 4.91 1.03
CA ARG A 159 17.57 5.77 0.81
C ARG A 159 16.52 5.56 1.89
N LEU A 160 15.86 6.65 2.27
CA LEU A 160 14.74 6.63 3.20
C LEU A 160 13.50 5.99 2.58
N ALA A 161 12.69 5.34 3.41
CA ALA A 161 11.38 4.82 3.04
C ALA A 161 10.38 5.97 2.80
N THR A 162 10.09 6.28 1.54
CA THR A 162 9.14 7.33 1.15
C THR A 162 7.84 6.66 0.69
N LEU A 163 6.80 6.76 1.51
CA LEU A 163 5.57 5.98 1.43
C LEU A 163 4.36 6.87 1.69
N HIS A 164 3.20 6.42 1.24
CA HIS A 164 1.88 6.93 1.60
C HIS A 164 0.94 5.77 1.95
N LEU A 165 -0.11 6.06 2.71
CA LEU A 165 -1.05 5.08 3.21
C LEU A 165 -2.39 5.22 2.48
N SER A 166 -2.94 4.10 2.03
CA SER A 166 -4.31 4.01 1.53
C SER A 166 -5.13 3.12 2.46
N ILE A 167 -6.38 3.51 2.73
CA ILE A 167 -7.33 2.71 3.51
C ILE A 167 -8.68 2.60 2.82
N SER A 168 -9.34 1.46 2.99
CA SER A 168 -10.71 1.19 2.54
C SER A 168 -11.46 0.34 3.55
N ASP A 169 -12.79 0.47 3.61
CA ASP A 169 -13.62 -0.38 4.47
C ASP A 169 -14.80 -1.00 3.73
N LYS A 170 -15.55 -1.82 4.45
CA LYS A 170 -16.74 -2.55 3.96
C LYS A 170 -17.88 -1.67 3.44
N THR A 171 -17.87 -0.36 3.73
CA THR A 171 -18.87 0.59 3.19
C THR A 171 -18.46 1.12 1.80
N GLY A 172 -17.24 0.79 1.35
CA GLY A 172 -16.64 1.29 0.12
C GLY A 172 -15.96 2.65 0.30
N ASP A 173 -15.93 3.18 1.51
CA ASP A 173 -15.22 4.42 1.80
C ASP A 173 -13.71 4.24 1.56
N SER A 174 -13.03 5.34 1.26
CA SER A 174 -11.60 5.33 0.96
C SER A 174 -10.93 6.62 1.38
N ALA A 175 -9.74 6.49 1.97
CA ALA A 175 -8.88 7.61 2.25
C ALA A 175 -7.42 7.33 1.89
N ILE A 176 -6.72 8.41 1.53
CA ILE A 176 -5.31 8.42 1.17
C ILE A 176 -4.63 9.45 2.07
N ILE A 177 -3.54 9.04 2.71
CA ILE A 177 -2.80 9.85 3.66
C ILE A 177 -1.36 9.96 3.15
N GLU A 178 -0.97 11.18 2.82
CA GLU A 178 0.36 11.54 2.32
C GLU A 178 1.04 12.50 3.29
N TYR A 179 2.38 12.59 3.22
CA TYR A 179 3.13 13.62 3.92
C TYR A 179 3.90 14.44 2.90
N ILE A 180 3.48 15.67 2.64
CA ILE A 180 4.04 16.54 1.60
C ILE A 180 4.56 17.81 2.25
N GLY A 181 5.83 18.16 2.02
CA GLY A 181 6.46 19.32 2.66
C GLY A 181 6.45 19.25 4.20
N GLY A 182 6.59 18.04 4.77
CA GLY A 182 6.54 17.82 6.21
C GLY A 182 5.15 17.86 6.83
N LYS A 183 4.07 17.93 6.03
CA LYS A 183 2.69 18.06 6.52
C LYS A 183 1.83 16.88 6.06
N GLN A 184 1.00 16.39 6.97
CA GLN A 184 -0.01 15.39 6.63
C GLN A 184 -1.08 16.01 5.72
N VAL A 185 -1.38 15.31 4.62
CA VAL A 185 -2.45 15.61 3.68
C VAL A 185 -3.36 14.39 3.61
N ILE A 186 -4.67 14.58 3.80
CA ILE A 186 -5.66 13.50 3.75
C ILE A 186 -6.68 13.80 2.65
N HIS A 187 -6.82 12.86 1.73
CA HIS A 187 -7.93 12.83 0.76
C HIS A 187 -8.90 11.74 1.18
N HIS A 188 -10.11 12.13 1.58
CA HIS A 188 -11.13 11.20 2.07
C HIS A 188 -12.40 11.30 1.21
N ASN A 189 -12.66 10.27 0.41
CA ASN A 189 -13.88 10.13 -0.38
C ASN A 189 -14.02 8.71 -0.94
N LYS A 190 -15.24 8.16 -0.91
CA LYS A 190 -15.60 6.91 -1.58
C LYS A 190 -15.24 6.87 -3.08
N LYS A 191 -15.17 8.02 -3.77
CA LYS A 191 -14.75 8.11 -5.18
C LYS A 191 -13.26 7.87 -5.40
N TYR A 192 -12.42 7.94 -4.36
CA TYR A 192 -10.98 7.72 -4.44
C TYR A 192 -10.66 6.21 -4.46
N GLN A 193 -11.16 5.54 -5.48
CA GLN A 193 -11.06 4.09 -5.65
C GLN A 193 -9.65 3.66 -6.05
N VAL A 194 -8.92 4.49 -6.80
CA VAL A 194 -7.61 4.13 -7.38
C VAL A 194 -6.53 5.02 -6.81
N MET A 195 -5.37 4.44 -6.56
CA MET A 195 -4.17 5.12 -6.09
C MET A 195 -2.94 4.41 -6.66
N THR A 196 -1.96 5.19 -7.07
CA THR A 196 -0.64 4.71 -7.48
C THR A 196 0.44 5.38 -6.65
N ASN A 197 1.70 5.04 -6.90
CA ASN A 197 2.84 5.43 -6.08
C ASN A 197 3.48 6.80 -6.41
N SER A 198 3.02 7.49 -7.44
CA SER A 198 3.55 8.81 -7.88
C SER A 198 2.67 9.31 -9.03
N PRO A 199 2.53 10.62 -9.22
CA PRO A 199 2.98 11.69 -8.32
C PRO A 199 2.08 11.81 -7.08
N THR A 200 2.03 12.96 -6.41
CA THR A 200 1.08 13.20 -5.30
C THR A 200 -0.38 12.94 -5.74
N PHE A 201 -1.28 12.59 -4.81
CA PHE A 201 -2.61 12.15 -5.19
C PHE A 201 -3.41 13.22 -5.96
N ASP A 202 -3.28 14.50 -5.62
CA ASP A 202 -3.89 15.61 -6.37
C ASP A 202 -3.45 15.63 -7.84
N GLN A 203 -2.16 15.39 -8.08
CA GLN A 203 -1.62 15.32 -9.44
C GLN A 203 -2.07 14.04 -10.17
N GLN A 204 -2.20 12.91 -9.45
CA GLN A 204 -2.76 11.68 -10.03
C GLN A 204 -4.20 11.91 -10.53
N LEU A 205 -5.04 12.57 -9.73
CA LEU A 205 -6.41 12.93 -10.12
C LEU A 205 -6.42 13.84 -11.36
N ALA A 206 -5.55 14.85 -11.41
CA ALA A 206 -5.45 15.76 -12.54
C ALA A 206 -5.03 15.04 -13.83
N LEU A 207 -4.02 14.17 -13.78
CA LEU A 207 -3.55 13.39 -14.93
C LEU A 207 -4.62 12.43 -15.45
N ASN A 208 -5.39 11.82 -14.54
CA ASN A 208 -6.48 10.92 -14.93
C ASN A 208 -7.64 11.65 -15.61
N SER A 209 -7.90 12.92 -15.23
CA SER A 209 -8.99 13.70 -15.82
C SER A 209 -8.86 13.85 -17.35
N TYR A 210 -7.63 13.95 -17.87
CA TYR A 210 -7.36 13.95 -19.31
C TYR A 210 -7.79 12.63 -19.98
N TRP A 211 -7.41 11.49 -19.41
CA TRP A 211 -7.75 10.17 -19.96
C TRP A 211 -9.24 9.87 -19.90
N GLN A 212 -9.95 10.40 -18.89
CA GLN A 212 -11.41 10.28 -18.79
C GLN A 212 -12.13 10.99 -19.95
N GLN A 213 -11.59 12.10 -20.48
CA GLN A 213 -12.18 12.82 -21.61
C GLN A 213 -12.05 12.05 -22.94
N ILE A 214 -11.03 11.21 -23.09
CA ILE A 214 -10.80 10.41 -24.30
C ILE A 214 -11.77 9.22 -24.35
N GLY A 215 -12.09 8.62 -23.20
CA GLY A 215 -12.88 7.40 -23.09
C GLY A 215 -12.02 6.15 -23.26
N GLY A 216 -12.00 5.29 -22.24
CA GLY A 216 -11.06 4.17 -22.18
C GLY A 216 -11.31 3.04 -23.19
N THR A 217 -12.44 3.04 -23.90
CA THR A 217 -12.67 2.15 -25.06
C THR A 217 -12.08 2.69 -26.37
N VAL A 218 -11.72 3.98 -26.41
CA VAL A 218 -11.08 4.62 -27.58
C VAL A 218 -9.57 4.48 -27.48
N MET A 219 -9.00 4.88 -26.35
CA MET A 219 -7.56 4.77 -26.08
C MET A 219 -7.31 4.72 -24.58
N LEU A 220 -6.37 3.88 -24.17
CA LEU A 220 -5.78 3.88 -22.83
C LEU A 220 -4.26 3.87 -22.93
N PRO A 221 -3.57 4.55 -22.00
CA PRO A 221 -2.13 4.53 -21.97
C PRO A 221 -1.65 3.15 -21.49
N GLY A 222 -0.79 2.51 -22.30
CA GLY A 222 -0.37 1.12 -22.12
C GLY A 222 0.99 0.92 -21.44
N THR A 223 1.67 1.98 -20.99
CA THR A 223 3.01 1.84 -20.39
C THR A 223 2.92 1.47 -18.90
N ASN A 224 4.08 1.28 -18.26
CA ASN A 224 4.18 0.96 -16.84
C ASN A 224 4.27 2.18 -15.92
N ARG A 225 4.23 3.40 -16.49
CA ARG A 225 4.19 4.64 -15.71
C ARG A 225 3.02 4.63 -14.74
N ALA A 226 3.22 5.20 -13.55
CA ALA A 226 2.19 5.24 -12.52
C ALA A 226 0.88 5.89 -13.02
N ALA A 227 0.95 7.02 -13.74
CA ALA A 227 -0.20 7.67 -14.34
C ALA A 227 -0.96 6.77 -15.35
N ASP A 228 -0.24 5.98 -16.14
CA ASP A 228 -0.84 5.06 -17.11
C ASP A 228 -1.60 3.93 -16.41
N ARG A 229 -0.98 3.35 -15.36
CA ARG A 229 -1.59 2.31 -14.53
C ARG A 229 -2.80 2.85 -13.78
N PHE A 230 -2.74 4.08 -13.29
CA PHE A 230 -3.87 4.78 -12.68
C PHE A 230 -5.04 4.88 -13.67
N ALA A 231 -4.78 5.36 -14.89
CA ALA A 231 -5.82 5.53 -15.91
C ALA A 231 -6.49 4.21 -16.30
N ARG A 232 -5.68 3.15 -16.52
CA ARG A 232 -6.21 1.81 -16.82
C ARG A 232 -7.00 1.24 -15.66
N ALA A 233 -6.48 1.29 -14.43
CA ALA A 233 -7.18 0.80 -13.26
C ALA A 233 -8.48 1.57 -13.00
N SER A 234 -8.46 2.90 -13.14
CA SER A 234 -9.62 3.78 -12.98
C SER A 234 -10.72 3.45 -13.99
N PHE A 235 -10.35 3.22 -15.25
CA PHE A 235 -11.29 2.81 -16.28
C PHE A 235 -11.85 1.40 -16.00
N TYR A 236 -10.99 0.39 -15.90
CA TYR A 236 -11.44 -1.00 -15.83
C TYR A 236 -12.20 -1.32 -14.53
N ILE A 237 -11.81 -0.77 -13.37
CA ILE A 237 -12.52 -1.02 -12.10
C ILE A 237 -13.98 -0.53 -12.12
N ASN A 238 -14.26 0.45 -12.98
CA ASN A 238 -15.60 1.00 -13.21
C ASN A 238 -16.33 0.32 -14.37
N ALA A 239 -15.60 -0.25 -15.34
CA ALA A 239 -16.17 -0.95 -16.50
C ALA A 239 -16.53 -2.41 -16.25
N ILE A 240 -15.88 -3.09 -15.29
CA ILE A 240 -16.19 -4.49 -14.96
C ILE A 240 -17.61 -4.64 -14.39
N PRO A 241 -18.26 -5.81 -14.58
CA PRO A 241 -19.64 -6.04 -14.13
C PRO A 241 -19.81 -5.76 -12.64
N LYS A 242 -20.90 -5.06 -12.27
CA LYS A 242 -21.22 -4.73 -10.88
C LYS A 242 -22.05 -5.82 -10.17
N ASN A 243 -21.90 -7.08 -10.57
CA ASN A 243 -22.72 -8.17 -10.07
C ASN A 243 -22.32 -8.57 -8.63
N ASP A 244 -23.21 -9.30 -7.96
CA ASP A 244 -23.04 -9.76 -6.58
C ASP A 244 -22.50 -11.19 -6.47
N ASN A 245 -22.14 -11.83 -7.59
CA ASN A 245 -21.57 -13.16 -7.56
C ASN A 245 -20.10 -13.03 -7.09
N PRO A 246 -19.74 -13.55 -5.90
CA PRO A 246 -18.39 -13.34 -5.38
C PRO A 246 -17.29 -13.90 -6.26
N LYS A 247 -17.54 -15.01 -6.96
CA LYS A 247 -16.53 -15.61 -7.84
C LYS A 247 -16.25 -14.71 -9.04
N ASP A 248 -17.30 -14.17 -9.66
CA ASP A 248 -17.18 -13.31 -10.84
C ASP A 248 -16.55 -11.96 -10.48
N ALA A 249 -16.96 -11.38 -9.34
CA ALA A 249 -16.40 -10.13 -8.83
C ALA A 249 -14.91 -10.29 -8.50
N ILE A 250 -14.51 -11.34 -7.78
CA ILE A 250 -13.10 -11.62 -7.46
C ILE A 250 -12.29 -11.85 -8.73
N ALA A 251 -12.78 -12.66 -9.68
CA ALA A 251 -12.10 -12.89 -10.95
C ALA A 251 -11.91 -11.58 -11.74
N SER A 252 -12.93 -10.73 -11.78
CA SER A 252 -12.88 -9.43 -12.44
C SER A 252 -11.87 -8.49 -11.77
N VAL A 253 -11.85 -8.42 -10.44
CA VAL A 253 -10.91 -7.56 -9.72
C VAL A 253 -9.46 -8.05 -9.86
N PHE A 254 -9.24 -9.36 -9.83
CA PHE A 254 -7.92 -9.95 -10.15
C PHE A 254 -7.47 -9.58 -11.57
N SER A 255 -8.37 -9.59 -12.57
CA SER A 255 -8.00 -9.24 -13.94
C SER A 255 -7.59 -7.76 -14.07
N VAL A 256 -8.28 -6.85 -13.37
CA VAL A 256 -7.92 -5.43 -13.32
C VAL A 256 -6.55 -5.22 -12.70
N ILE A 257 -6.28 -5.81 -11.53
CA ILE A 257 -5.00 -5.59 -10.85
C ILE A 257 -3.83 -6.27 -11.58
N ARG A 258 -4.07 -7.39 -12.27
CA ARG A 258 -3.09 -7.98 -13.20
C ARG A 258 -2.83 -7.07 -14.40
N ASN A 259 -3.84 -6.39 -14.95
CA ASN A 259 -3.66 -5.41 -16.04
C ASN A 259 -2.84 -4.18 -15.61
N ALA A 260 -2.98 -3.77 -14.35
CA ALA A 260 -2.20 -2.66 -13.77
C ALA A 260 -0.85 -3.12 -13.16
N SER A 261 -0.52 -4.41 -13.22
CA SER A 261 0.78 -4.93 -12.77
C SER A 261 1.87 -4.64 -13.81
N VAL A 262 3.11 -4.55 -13.33
CA VAL A 262 4.31 -4.41 -14.16
C VAL A 262 4.90 -5.80 -14.46
N PRO A 263 5.20 -6.12 -15.73
CA PRO A 263 5.81 -7.40 -16.10
C PRO A 263 7.08 -7.71 -15.31
N TYR A 264 7.24 -8.97 -14.94
CA TYR A 264 8.42 -9.44 -14.20
C TYR A 264 9.68 -9.40 -15.05
N GLY A 265 10.77 -8.86 -14.49
CA GLY A 265 12.08 -8.78 -15.15
C GLY A 265 12.25 -7.57 -16.09
N LEU A 266 11.23 -6.72 -16.22
CA LEU A 266 11.31 -5.53 -17.06
C LEU A 266 12.08 -4.41 -16.32
N ASN A 267 13.31 -4.15 -16.77
CA ASN A 267 14.09 -2.96 -16.43
C ASN A 267 14.51 -2.29 -17.73
N THR A 268 14.25 -1.00 -17.91
CA THR A 268 14.77 -0.23 -19.06
C THR A 268 15.97 0.60 -18.64
N VAL A 269 16.90 0.86 -19.57
CA VAL A 269 18.08 1.70 -19.32
C VAL A 269 17.67 3.15 -18.97
N GLU A 270 16.56 3.61 -19.53
CA GLU A 270 16.01 4.97 -19.36
C GLU A 270 15.24 5.14 -18.04
N GLU A 271 14.62 4.06 -17.54
CA GLU A 271 13.93 4.05 -16.24
C GLU A 271 14.42 2.85 -15.40
N PRO A 272 15.70 2.84 -14.96
CA PRO A 272 16.33 1.69 -14.27
C PRO A 272 15.70 1.38 -12.91
N ASN A 273 14.71 2.17 -12.50
CA ASN A 273 14.01 2.07 -11.24
C ASN A 273 12.55 1.61 -11.37
N ILE A 274 12.02 1.38 -12.59
CA ILE A 274 10.75 0.65 -12.75
C ILE A 274 10.88 -0.68 -12.04
N SER A 275 9.97 -0.93 -11.11
CA SER A 275 9.97 -2.13 -10.31
C SER A 275 8.99 -3.15 -10.87
N SER A 276 9.41 -4.41 -10.98
CA SER A 276 8.53 -5.52 -11.37
C SER A 276 7.51 -5.83 -10.29
N THR A 277 6.28 -6.21 -10.67
CA THR A 277 5.31 -6.73 -9.70
C THR A 277 5.84 -8.03 -9.09
N ARG A 278 5.85 -8.10 -7.77
CA ARG A 278 6.28 -9.25 -6.96
C ARG A 278 5.11 -10.10 -6.52
N TRP A 279 4.03 -9.45 -6.09
CA TRP A 279 2.80 -10.11 -5.68
C TRP A 279 1.61 -9.16 -5.76
N ARG A 280 0.41 -9.73 -5.62
CA ARG A 280 -0.86 -9.03 -5.56
C ARG A 280 -1.66 -9.49 -4.35
N THR A 281 -2.45 -8.60 -3.79
CA THR A 281 -3.46 -8.92 -2.78
C THR A 281 -4.84 -8.51 -3.27
N VAL A 282 -5.86 -9.28 -2.88
CA VAL A 282 -7.27 -8.95 -3.10
C VAL A 282 -8.00 -9.22 -1.79
N ALA A 283 -8.68 -8.23 -1.24
CA ALA A 283 -9.41 -8.30 0.02
C ALA A 283 -10.91 -8.14 -0.26
N ASP A 284 -11.68 -9.20 -0.03
CA ASP A 284 -13.14 -9.16 -0.06
C ASP A 284 -13.63 -8.70 1.31
N HIS A 285 -14.11 -7.46 1.40
CA HIS A 285 -14.52 -6.88 2.69
C HIS A 285 -15.78 -7.54 3.23
N LYS A 286 -16.69 -7.99 2.35
CA LYS A 286 -17.99 -8.58 2.72
C LYS A 286 -17.82 -10.01 3.18
N GLN A 287 -17.02 -10.78 2.45
CA GLN A 287 -16.72 -12.17 2.82
C GLN A 287 -15.62 -12.29 3.87
N GLN A 288 -14.83 -11.23 4.09
CA GLN A 288 -13.65 -11.20 4.94
C GLN A 288 -12.61 -12.25 4.51
N LEU A 289 -12.34 -12.29 3.20
CA LEU A 289 -11.32 -13.13 2.60
C LEU A 289 -10.14 -12.26 2.16
N TYR A 290 -8.93 -12.66 2.53
CA TYR A 290 -7.69 -12.02 2.13
C TYR A 290 -6.91 -12.93 1.19
N PHE A 291 -6.95 -12.63 -0.10
CA PHE A 291 -6.27 -13.37 -1.14
C PHE A 291 -4.85 -12.84 -1.34
N PHE A 292 -3.94 -13.76 -1.63
CA PHE A 292 -2.56 -13.47 -2.00
C PHE A 292 -2.20 -14.22 -3.28
N GLU A 293 -1.53 -13.54 -4.21
CA GLU A 293 -1.02 -14.10 -5.45
C GLU A 293 0.44 -13.68 -5.66
N SER A 294 1.35 -14.63 -5.80
CA SER A 294 2.72 -14.31 -6.23
C SER A 294 2.76 -14.08 -7.75
N ALA A 295 3.58 -13.11 -8.17
CA ALA A 295 3.91 -12.89 -9.58
C ALA A 295 5.24 -13.56 -9.99
N VAL A 296 5.99 -14.07 -9.01
CA VAL A 296 7.31 -14.71 -9.21
C VAL A 296 7.20 -16.25 -9.14
N SER A 297 6.20 -16.75 -8.42
CA SER A 297 5.88 -18.17 -8.28
C SER A 297 4.40 -18.43 -8.63
N PRO A 298 4.03 -19.59 -9.20
CA PRO A 298 2.65 -19.90 -9.57
C PRO A 298 1.80 -20.26 -8.33
N ASN A 299 1.48 -19.25 -7.52
CA ASN A 299 0.90 -19.43 -6.20
C ASN A 299 -0.24 -18.43 -5.96
N VAL A 300 -1.46 -18.94 -5.77
CA VAL A 300 -2.64 -18.15 -5.42
C VAL A 300 -3.50 -18.91 -4.42
N PHE A 301 -3.84 -18.24 -3.32
CA PHE A 301 -4.61 -18.81 -2.21
C PHE A 301 -5.28 -17.67 -1.43
N TRP A 302 -6.07 -18.02 -0.41
CA TRP A 302 -6.68 -17.04 0.47
C TRP A 302 -6.64 -17.44 1.94
N VAL A 303 -6.89 -16.45 2.78
CA VAL A 303 -7.08 -16.59 4.22
C VAL A 303 -8.49 -16.13 4.55
N ASP A 304 -9.23 -16.96 5.28
CA ASP A 304 -10.59 -16.68 5.74
C ASP A 304 -10.54 -16.14 7.17
N LEU A 305 -10.74 -14.83 7.33
CA LEU A 305 -10.65 -14.18 8.63
C LEU A 305 -11.73 -14.67 9.60
N LYS A 306 -12.87 -15.18 9.11
CA LYS A 306 -13.95 -15.69 9.96
C LYS A 306 -13.60 -17.01 10.63
N LYS A 307 -12.57 -17.72 10.14
CA LYS A 307 -12.06 -18.97 10.74
C LYS A 307 -10.97 -18.74 11.78
N ILE A 308 -10.57 -17.50 12.04
CA ILE A 308 -9.46 -17.16 12.93
C ILE A 308 -10.00 -16.71 14.29
N ASN A 309 -9.44 -17.26 15.37
CA ASN A 309 -9.62 -16.70 16.71
C ASN A 309 -8.57 -15.62 17.00
N PHE A 310 -8.92 -14.35 16.85
CA PHE A 310 -8.02 -13.23 17.12
C PHE A 310 -7.85 -12.91 18.62
N LYS A 311 -8.50 -13.63 19.53
CA LYS A 311 -8.52 -13.31 20.97
C LYS A 311 -7.65 -14.24 21.82
N ASP A 312 -6.93 -15.16 21.19
CA ASP A 312 -6.07 -16.12 21.90
C ASP A 312 -4.68 -15.58 22.23
N GLY A 313 -4.35 -14.36 21.78
CA GLY A 313 -3.05 -13.74 22.01
C GLY A 313 -1.90 -14.41 21.22
N LEU A 314 -2.20 -15.32 20.29
CA LEU A 314 -1.20 -16.07 19.54
C LEU A 314 -0.95 -15.46 18.17
N THR A 315 0.27 -14.98 17.97
CA THR A 315 0.78 -14.61 16.66
C THR A 315 1.10 -15.84 15.83
N ARG A 316 0.73 -15.81 14.55
CA ARG A 316 1.02 -16.91 13.62
C ARG A 316 1.57 -16.38 12.31
N LYS A 317 2.42 -17.17 11.67
CA LYS A 317 3.08 -16.89 10.40
C LYS A 317 2.73 -17.96 9.37
N LEU A 318 2.43 -17.53 8.15
CA LEU A 318 2.48 -18.36 6.95
C LEU A 318 3.76 -17.99 6.20
N ASP A 319 4.73 -18.89 6.25
CA ASP A 319 6.03 -18.70 5.62
C ASP A 319 5.95 -18.98 4.12
N LEU A 320 6.03 -17.93 3.31
CA LEU A 320 5.98 -18.02 1.86
C LEU A 320 7.35 -18.42 1.28
N GLY A 321 8.42 -18.30 2.06
CA GLY A 321 9.78 -18.58 1.60
C GLY A 321 10.31 -17.52 0.62
N LYS A 322 11.57 -17.71 0.21
CA LYS A 322 12.23 -16.85 -0.78
C LYS A 322 11.41 -16.80 -2.08
N ASP A 323 11.20 -15.61 -2.62
CA ASP A 323 10.40 -15.38 -3.84
C ASP A 323 9.01 -16.05 -3.81
N GLN A 324 8.47 -16.25 -2.59
CA GLN A 324 7.16 -16.85 -2.31
C GLN A 324 7.01 -18.28 -2.90
N GLN A 325 8.11 -19.03 -2.96
CA GLN A 325 8.18 -20.37 -3.56
C GLN A 325 7.37 -21.45 -2.81
N ASN A 326 7.10 -21.27 -1.52
CA ASN A 326 6.29 -22.22 -0.75
C ASN A 326 4.84 -22.11 -1.24
N THR A 327 4.39 -23.14 -1.95
CA THR A 327 3.09 -23.10 -2.64
C THR A 327 1.96 -23.45 -1.69
N PHE A 328 0.90 -22.66 -1.75
CA PHE A 328 -0.37 -22.90 -1.06
C PHE A 328 -1.49 -22.91 -2.09
N ALA A 329 -2.64 -23.49 -1.72
CA ALA A 329 -3.79 -23.53 -2.61
C ALA A 329 -5.08 -23.51 -1.80
N GLY A 330 -6.11 -22.88 -2.35
CA GLY A 330 -7.39 -22.80 -1.69
C GLY A 330 -7.35 -21.92 -0.44
N ASP A 331 -8.04 -22.38 0.60
CA ASP A 331 -8.02 -21.79 1.94
C ASP A 331 -6.77 -22.24 2.71
N ALA A 332 -5.84 -21.31 2.95
CA ALA A 332 -4.60 -21.55 3.67
C ALA A 332 -4.67 -21.21 5.17
N THR A 333 -5.84 -20.89 5.72
CA THR A 333 -5.99 -20.38 7.11
C THR A 333 -5.38 -21.33 8.15
N ASN A 334 -5.58 -22.64 7.98
CA ASN A 334 -5.08 -23.66 8.90
C ASN A 334 -3.59 -23.99 8.74
N GLN A 335 -2.89 -23.35 7.79
CA GLN A 335 -1.48 -23.60 7.50
C GLN A 335 -0.54 -22.62 8.21
N PHE A 336 -1.10 -21.59 8.86
CA PHE A 336 -0.36 -20.67 9.72
C PHE A 336 0.18 -21.39 10.95
N LYS A 337 1.46 -21.18 11.26
CA LYS A 337 2.13 -21.75 12.44
C LYS A 337 2.33 -20.68 13.51
N ILE A 338 2.16 -21.04 14.77
CA ILE A 338 2.48 -20.15 15.90
C ILE A 338 3.94 -19.70 15.76
N SER A 339 4.16 -18.39 15.87
CA SER A 339 5.48 -17.77 15.70
C SER A 339 5.65 -16.61 16.67
N LYS A 340 6.89 -16.32 17.04
CA LYS A 340 7.21 -15.08 17.76
C LYS A 340 6.82 -13.89 16.85
N PRO A 341 6.16 -12.84 17.38
CA PRO A 341 5.93 -11.61 16.62
C PRO A 341 7.25 -11.05 16.10
N PHE A 342 7.23 -10.56 14.87
CA PHE A 342 8.34 -9.80 14.34
C PHE A 342 8.41 -8.40 14.99
N GLU A 343 9.58 -7.78 14.94
CA GLU A 343 9.80 -6.44 15.47
C GLU A 343 9.72 -5.42 14.32
N PHE A 344 8.99 -4.33 14.54
CA PHE A 344 8.94 -3.24 13.57
C PHE A 344 10.32 -2.60 13.42
N LEU A 345 10.74 -2.31 12.19
CA LEU A 345 11.92 -1.47 11.99
C LEU A 345 11.64 -0.10 12.57
N GLY A 346 12.57 0.48 13.31
CA GLY A 346 12.54 1.89 13.61
C GLY A 346 13.96 2.42 13.66
N PRO A 347 14.11 3.74 13.86
CA PRO A 347 15.42 4.36 14.00
C PRO A 347 16.04 3.85 15.30
N GLN A 348 16.73 2.72 15.20
CA GLN A 348 17.69 2.32 16.20
C GLN A 348 18.69 3.47 16.23
N LEU A 349 18.77 4.15 17.37
CA LEU A 349 19.70 5.24 17.64
C LEU A 349 21.01 4.94 16.92
N HIS A 350 21.32 5.70 15.87
CA HIS A 350 22.66 5.75 15.31
C HIS A 350 23.56 6.29 16.43
N HIS A 351 24.05 5.38 17.26
CA HIS A 351 25.10 5.57 18.24
C HIS A 351 26.18 4.54 17.97
#